data_AF-A0A355FTF6-F1
#
_entry.id   AF-A0A355FTF6-F1
#
_cell.length_a   1.000
_cell.length_b   1.000
_cell.length_c   1.000
_cell.angle_alpha   90.00
_cell.angle_beta   90.00
_cell.angle_gamma   90.00
#
_symmetry.space_group_name_H-M   'P 1'
#
loop_
_entity.id
_entity.type
_entity.pdbx_description
1 polymer ?
#
loop_
_entity_poly.entity_id
_entity_poly.type
_entity_poly.pdbx_seq_one_letter_code
_entity_poly.pdbx_strand_id
1 'polypeptide(L)'
;MEAEAIDGWLGNRKLPEGRTVEAFQRAVKHQLIKDFQWDAERVEAAGIDLLQLLADEIGWGLEGDAGLLFASFYRLDLGEQLMREILSHHERPEAAQMLAQKSLERAALKVWMRWTFEEVISPGKDSQ
;
A
#
# COMPACT_ATOMS: atom_id res chain seq x y z
N MET A 1 11.76 -9.25 -0.78
CA MET A 1 12.17 -7.85 -1.02
C MET A 1 11.14 -6.88 -0.45
N GLU A 2 9.86 -7.27 -0.34
CA GLU A 2 8.81 -6.46 0.30
C GLU A 2 9.16 -5.95 1.72
N ALA A 3 9.70 -6.82 2.58
CA ALA A 3 10.02 -6.47 3.97
C ALA A 3 11.11 -5.38 4.02
N GLU A 4 12.13 -5.51 3.17
CA GLU A 4 13.19 -4.52 3.00
C GLU A 4 12.65 -3.19 2.48
N ALA A 5 11.68 -3.21 1.56
CA ALA A 5 11.04 -2.00 1.05
C ALA A 5 10.21 -1.29 2.13
N ILE A 6 9.47 -2.05 2.96
CA ILE A 6 8.70 -1.51 4.10
C ILE A 6 9.65 -0.99 5.20
N ASP A 7 10.73 -1.70 5.48
CA ASP A 7 11.73 -1.30 6.48
C ASP A 7 12.49 -0.05 6.03
N GLY A 8 12.87 0.01 4.76
CA GLY A 8 13.44 1.21 4.13
C GLY A 8 12.46 2.38 4.15
N TRP A 9 11.17 2.13 3.91
CA TRP A 9 10.13 3.15 4.05
C TRP A 9 10.01 3.61 5.51
N LEU A 10 10.05 2.70 6.49
CA LEU A 10 9.98 3.06 7.89
C LEU A 10 11.17 3.98 8.24
N GLY A 11 12.38 3.62 7.85
CA GLY A 11 13.58 4.45 8.02
C GLY A 11 13.72 4.94 9.47
N ASN A 12 13.68 6.26 9.66
CA ASN A 12 13.74 6.89 11.00
C ASN A 12 12.37 7.14 11.65
N ARG A 13 11.26 6.74 11.02
CA ARG A 13 9.91 6.89 11.57
C ARG A 13 9.76 5.96 12.75
N LYS A 14 9.34 6.52 13.89
CA LYS A 14 9.08 5.73 15.10
C LYS A 14 7.71 5.06 14.99
N LEU A 15 7.67 3.78 15.33
CA LEU A 15 6.41 3.10 15.60
C LEU A 15 5.94 3.49 17.01
N PRO A 16 4.62 3.54 17.26
CA PRO A 16 4.07 3.72 18.60
C PRO A 16 4.54 2.62 19.57
N GLU A 17 4.47 2.90 20.86
CA GLU A 17 4.86 1.94 21.89
C GLU A 17 4.04 0.64 21.79
N GLY A 18 4.70 -0.51 22.01
CA GLY A 18 4.07 -1.83 21.90
C GLY A 18 3.81 -2.33 20.47
N ARG A 19 4.12 -1.55 19.43
CA ARG A 19 4.06 -1.99 18.02
C ARG A 19 5.43 -2.44 17.53
N THR A 20 5.47 -3.59 16.84
CA THR A 20 6.70 -4.13 16.24
C THR A 20 6.75 -3.89 14.73
N VAL A 21 7.95 -4.00 14.16
CA VAL A 21 8.17 -3.88 12.71
C VAL A 21 7.42 -4.98 11.96
N GLU A 22 7.42 -6.21 12.46
CA GLU A 22 6.72 -7.35 11.84
C GLU A 22 5.19 -7.17 11.90
N ALA A 23 4.68 -6.56 12.97
CA ALA A 23 3.28 -6.18 13.03
C ALA A 23 2.96 -5.09 11.98
N PHE A 24 3.86 -4.13 11.81
CA PHE A 24 3.68 -3.06 10.82
C PHE A 24 3.68 -3.61 9.39
N GLN A 25 4.66 -4.44 9.04
CA GLN A 25 4.74 -5.12 7.74
C GLN A 25 3.45 -5.89 7.42
N ARG A 26 2.94 -6.69 8.36
CA ARG A 26 1.66 -7.41 8.20
C ARG A 26 0.49 -6.45 8.01
N ALA A 27 0.44 -5.35 8.76
CA ALA A 27 -0.62 -4.36 8.60
C ALA A 27 -0.57 -3.65 7.24
N VAL A 28 0.63 -3.34 6.71
CA VAL A 28 0.81 -2.79 5.35
C VAL A 28 0.33 -3.79 4.30
N LYS A 29 0.71 -5.06 4.43
CA LYS A 29 0.23 -6.13 3.54
C LYS A 29 -1.29 -6.24 3.54
N HIS A 30 -1.92 -6.27 4.71
CA HIS A 30 -3.37 -6.29 4.83
C HIS A 30 -4.04 -5.04 4.25
N GLN A 31 -3.41 -3.86 4.39
CA GLN A 31 -3.92 -2.63 3.80
C GLN A 31 -3.92 -2.71 2.26
N LEU A 32 -2.88 -3.27 1.66
CA LEU A 32 -2.79 -3.47 0.21
C LEU A 32 -3.77 -4.51 -0.29
N ILE A 33 -3.87 -5.68 0.37
CA ILE A 33 -4.87 -6.70 0.04
C ILE A 33 -6.27 -6.10 0.04
N LYS A 34 -6.60 -5.28 1.05
CA LYS A 34 -7.88 -4.58 1.14
C LYS A 34 -8.07 -3.58 0.00
N ASP A 35 -7.08 -2.72 -0.26
CA ASP A 35 -7.22 -1.64 -1.23
C ASP A 35 -7.19 -2.15 -2.67
N PHE A 36 -6.53 -3.27 -2.97
CA PHE A 36 -6.58 -3.95 -4.27
C PHE A 36 -7.68 -5.02 -4.38
N GLN A 37 -8.44 -5.25 -3.30
CA GLN A 37 -9.52 -6.25 -3.24
C GLN A 37 -9.05 -7.68 -3.59
N TRP A 38 -7.82 -8.02 -3.20
CA TRP A 38 -7.28 -9.36 -3.42
C TRP A 38 -7.87 -10.37 -2.44
N ASP A 39 -7.83 -11.64 -2.84
CA ASP A 39 -8.10 -12.77 -1.96
C ASP A 39 -6.93 -12.93 -0.97
N ALA A 40 -7.21 -12.64 0.31
CA ALA A 40 -6.21 -12.69 1.36
C ALA A 40 -5.63 -14.09 1.57
N GLU A 41 -6.47 -15.14 1.54
CA GLU A 41 -6.01 -16.51 1.75
C GLU A 41 -5.05 -16.93 0.63
N ARG A 42 -5.39 -16.55 -0.61
CA ARG A 42 -4.55 -16.84 -1.77
C ARG A 42 -3.21 -16.11 -1.71
N VAL A 43 -3.20 -14.82 -1.34
CA VAL A 43 -1.97 -14.03 -1.24
C VAL A 43 -1.05 -14.55 -0.12
N GLU A 44 -1.62 -14.93 1.03
CA GLU A 44 -0.84 -15.51 2.13
C GLU A 44 -0.29 -16.90 1.80
N ALA A 45 -1.12 -17.78 1.22
CA ALA A 45 -0.73 -19.15 0.90
C ALA A 45 0.34 -19.22 -0.20
N ALA A 46 0.33 -18.29 -1.15
CA ALA A 46 1.26 -18.30 -2.26
C ALA A 46 2.65 -17.74 -1.91
N GLY A 47 2.82 -17.05 -0.77
CA GLY A 47 4.10 -16.49 -0.36
C GLY A 47 4.71 -15.51 -1.37
N ILE A 48 3.86 -14.84 -2.16
CA ILE A 48 4.27 -13.96 -3.25
C ILE A 48 4.89 -12.68 -2.70
N ASP A 49 5.96 -12.19 -3.32
CA ASP A 49 6.50 -10.86 -3.03
C ASP A 49 5.49 -9.78 -3.46
N LEU A 50 4.99 -9.03 -2.49
CA LEU A 50 3.90 -8.08 -2.65
C LEU A 50 4.22 -6.96 -3.64
N LEU A 51 5.49 -6.55 -3.74
CA LEU A 51 5.89 -5.50 -4.67
C LEU A 51 5.81 -6.00 -6.12
N GLN A 52 6.25 -7.24 -6.37
CA GLN A 52 6.08 -7.86 -7.68
C GLN A 52 4.60 -8.09 -8.01
N LEU A 53 3.80 -8.56 -7.04
CA LEU A 53 2.36 -8.74 -7.23
C LEU A 53 1.67 -7.42 -7.62
N LEU A 54 2.02 -6.32 -6.95
CA LEU A 54 1.54 -4.98 -7.29
C LEU A 54 1.92 -4.59 -8.72
N ALA A 55 3.19 -4.75 -9.09
CA ALA A 55 3.66 -4.38 -10.42
C ALA A 55 2.96 -5.19 -11.51
N ASP A 56 2.76 -6.49 -11.30
CA ASP A 56 2.04 -7.36 -12.23
C ASP A 56 0.58 -6.91 -12.35
N GLU A 57 -0.14 -6.77 -11.23
CA GLU A 57 -1.55 -6.32 -11.20
C GLU A 57 -1.74 -4.98 -11.92
N ILE A 58 -0.83 -4.03 -11.67
CA ILE A 58 -0.85 -2.71 -12.33
C ILE A 58 -0.57 -2.88 -13.83
N GLY A 59 0.41 -3.69 -14.22
CA GLY A 59 0.69 -3.99 -15.62
C GLY A 59 -0.53 -4.55 -16.35
N TRP A 60 -1.17 -5.57 -15.77
CA TRP A 60 -2.41 -6.17 -16.30
C TRP A 60 -3.55 -5.15 -16.39
N GLY A 61 -3.74 -4.33 -15.35
CA GLY A 61 -4.78 -3.29 -15.34
C GLY A 61 -4.56 -2.19 -16.38
N LEU A 62 -3.31 -1.84 -16.67
CA LEU A 62 -2.97 -0.87 -17.71
C LEU A 62 -3.16 -1.41 -19.13
N GLU A 63 -3.09 -2.73 -19.32
CA GLU A 63 -3.36 -3.39 -20.61
C GLU A 63 -4.83 -3.69 -20.85
N GLY A 64 -5.60 -3.93 -19.78
CA GLY A 64 -6.99 -4.36 -19.81
C GLY A 64 -7.95 -3.40 -19.13
N ASP A 65 -8.45 -3.80 -17.95
CA ASP A 65 -9.46 -3.04 -17.20
C ASP A 65 -8.81 -2.03 -16.25
N ALA A 66 -8.63 -0.82 -16.76
CA ALA A 66 -8.09 0.29 -15.99
C ALA A 66 -9.05 0.76 -14.87
N GLY A 67 -10.35 0.43 -14.92
CA GLY A 67 -11.34 0.93 -13.97
C GLY A 67 -11.11 0.41 -12.56
N LEU A 68 -10.89 -0.90 -12.41
CA LEU A 68 -10.58 -1.52 -11.13
C LEU A 68 -9.24 -1.04 -10.58
N LEU A 69 -8.25 -0.89 -11.45
CA LEU A 69 -6.93 -0.38 -11.10
C LEU A 69 -7.00 1.06 -10.54
N PHE A 70 -7.68 1.97 -11.24
CA PHE A 70 -7.85 3.34 -10.76
C PHE A 70 -8.65 3.38 -9.45
N ALA A 71 -9.66 2.53 -9.27
CA ALA A 71 -10.38 2.43 -8.01
C ALA A 71 -9.46 2.04 -6.83
N SER A 72 -8.49 1.13 -7.06
CA SER A 72 -7.48 0.77 -6.06
C SER A 72 -6.57 1.95 -5.72
N PHE A 73 -6.14 2.70 -6.73
CA PHE A 73 -5.33 3.91 -6.53
C PHE A 73 -6.09 5.01 -5.76
N TYR A 74 -7.37 5.21 -6.02
CA TYR A 74 -8.20 6.13 -5.23
C TYR A 74 -8.31 5.68 -3.76
N ARG A 75 -8.47 4.39 -3.47
CA ARG A 75 -8.51 3.89 -2.08
C ARG A 75 -7.18 4.10 -1.35
N LEU A 76 -6.06 4.10 -2.07
CA LEU A 76 -4.73 4.41 -1.53
C LEU A 76 -4.43 5.91 -1.42
N ASP A 77 -5.37 6.76 -1.82
CA ASP A 77 -5.16 8.19 -1.95
C ASP A 77 -3.92 8.50 -2.82
N LEU A 78 -3.71 7.72 -3.89
CA LEU A 78 -2.66 7.94 -4.87
C LEU A 78 -3.15 9.00 -5.86
N GLY A 79 -2.53 10.18 -5.82
CA GLY A 79 -3.02 11.35 -6.56
C GLY A 79 -3.03 11.16 -8.07
N GLU A 80 -4.12 11.59 -8.71
CA GLU A 80 -4.29 11.47 -10.17
C GLU A 80 -3.18 12.16 -10.97
N GLN A 81 -2.71 13.31 -10.49
CA GLN A 81 -1.61 14.03 -11.11
C GLN A 81 -0.32 13.20 -11.11
N LEU A 82 0.02 12.57 -9.98
CA LEU A 82 1.19 11.69 -9.88
C LEU A 82 1.07 10.49 -10.82
N MET A 83 -0.11 9.87 -10.89
CA MET A 83 -0.35 8.75 -11.81
C MET A 83 -0.18 9.17 -13.26
N ARG A 84 -0.78 10.31 -13.65
CA ARG A 84 -0.65 10.88 -15.00
C ARG A 84 0.80 11.16 -15.35
N GLU A 85 1.55 11.77 -14.43
CA GLU A 85 2.98 12.06 -14.62
C GLU A 85 3.79 10.79 -14.84
N ILE A 86 3.60 9.76 -14.02
CA ILE A 86 4.34 8.49 -14.18
C ILE A 86 3.98 7.84 -15.52
N LEU A 87 2.68 7.75 -15.83
CA LEU A 87 2.21 7.12 -17.07
C LEU A 87 2.59 7.90 -18.34
N SER A 88 2.88 9.20 -18.25
CA SER A 88 3.26 10.02 -19.41
C SER A 88 4.75 10.07 -19.67
N HIS A 89 5.60 9.77 -18.68
CA HIS A 89 7.06 9.87 -18.78
C HIS A 89 7.78 8.53 -18.86
N HIS A 90 7.08 7.42 -18.60
CA HIS A 90 7.69 6.10 -18.52
C HIS A 90 6.95 5.09 -19.39
N GLU A 91 7.70 4.14 -19.94
CA GLU A 91 7.13 2.97 -20.60
C GLU A 91 6.35 2.12 -19.60
N ARG A 92 5.32 1.41 -20.07
CA ARG A 92 4.36 0.72 -19.19
C ARG A 92 5.01 -0.18 -18.13
N PRO A 93 6.01 -1.03 -18.44
CA PRO A 93 6.61 -1.88 -17.41
C PRO A 93 7.30 -1.08 -16.31
N GLU A 94 7.96 0.02 -16.67
CA GLU A 94 8.62 0.92 -15.72
C GLU A 94 7.59 1.70 -14.90
N ALA A 95 6.55 2.23 -15.57
CA ALA A 95 5.44 2.92 -14.91
C ALA A 95 4.73 2.01 -13.89
N ALA A 96 4.51 0.74 -14.22
CA ALA A 96 3.88 -0.23 -13.32
C ALA A 96 4.73 -0.47 -12.06
N GLN A 97 6.06 -0.62 -12.21
CA GLN A 97 6.98 -0.76 -11.08
C GLN A 97 6.99 0.49 -10.19
N MET A 98 7.01 1.68 -10.80
CA MET A 98 6.97 2.93 -10.05
C MET A 98 5.64 3.10 -9.29
N LEU A 99 4.51 2.80 -9.93
CA LEU A 99 3.20 2.85 -9.30
C LEU A 99 3.05 1.79 -8.20
N ALA A 100 3.65 0.61 -8.35
CA ALA A 100 3.71 -0.41 -7.31
C ALA A 100 4.45 0.11 -6.08
N GLN A 101 5.64 0.68 -6.27
CA GLN A 101 6.41 1.29 -5.19
C GLN A 101 5.61 2.41 -4.51
N LYS A 102 4.99 3.32 -5.28
CA LYS A 102 4.15 4.39 -4.71
C LYS A 102 2.94 3.86 -3.95
N SER A 103 2.32 2.78 -4.43
CA SER A 103 1.20 2.13 -3.76
C SER A 103 1.63 1.56 -2.40
N LEU A 104 2.79 0.90 -2.33
CA LEU A 104 3.38 0.42 -1.08
C LEU A 104 3.66 1.58 -0.10
N GLU A 105 4.29 2.65 -0.58
CA GLU A 105 4.58 3.84 0.23
C GLU A 105 3.31 4.48 0.81
N ARG A 106 2.22 4.53 0.03
CA ARG A 106 0.93 5.06 0.48
C ARG A 106 0.25 4.15 1.49
N ALA A 107 0.26 2.84 1.27
CA ALA A 107 -0.26 1.89 2.24
C ALA A 107 0.49 1.96 3.57
N ALA A 108 1.82 2.02 3.52
CA ALA A 108 2.66 2.19 4.70
C ALA A 108 2.36 3.50 5.45
N LEU A 109 2.22 4.62 4.73
CA LEU A 109 1.82 5.89 5.33
C LEU A 109 0.45 5.79 6.01
N LYS A 110 -0.54 5.19 5.35
CA LYS A 110 -1.91 5.08 5.87
C LYS A 110 -1.98 4.23 7.13
N VAL A 111 -1.24 3.13 7.20
CA VAL A 111 -1.11 2.30 8.40
C VAL A 111 -0.39 3.08 9.50
N TRP A 112 0.74 3.70 9.18
CA TRP A 112 1.54 4.44 10.15
C TRP A 112 0.76 5.60 10.77
N MET A 113 0.08 6.41 9.96
CA MET A 113 -0.76 7.50 10.45
C MET A 113 -1.89 6.98 11.35
N ARG A 114 -2.54 5.87 10.96
CA ARG A 114 -3.59 5.26 11.77
C ARG A 114 -3.04 4.87 13.13
N TRP A 115 -1.93 4.13 13.19
CA TRP A 115 -1.33 3.70 14.44
C TRP A 115 -0.82 4.86 15.30
N THR A 116 -0.34 5.93 14.67
CA THR A 116 0.25 7.08 15.38
C THR A 116 -0.82 8.02 15.94
N PHE A 117 -1.97 8.13 15.26
CA PHE A 117 -2.98 9.14 15.56
C PHE A 117 -4.38 8.57 15.88
N GLU A 118 -4.58 7.25 15.93
CA GLU A 118 -5.87 6.64 16.27
C GLU A 118 -6.43 7.13 17.61
N GLU A 119 -5.55 7.35 18.60
CA GLU A 119 -5.94 7.86 19.92
C GLU A 119 -6.32 9.34 19.90
N VAL A 120 -5.78 10.14 18.98
CA VAL A 120 -6.09 11.58 18.85
C VAL A 120 -7.46 11.80 18.21
N ILE A 121 -7.94 10.84 17.42
CA ILE A 121 -9.18 10.93 16.64
C ILE A 121 -10.39 10.30 17.39
N SER A 122 -10.15 9.57 18.49
CA SER A 122 -11.21 9.05 19.37
C SER A 122 -11.24 9.71 20.75
N PRO A 123 -11.48 11.02 20.89
CA PRO A 123 -11.89 11.57 22.17
C PRO A 123 -13.34 11.16 22.44
N GLY A 124 -13.52 10.08 23.21
CA GLY A 124 -14.82 9.76 23.81
C GLY A 124 -15.35 8.35 23.52
N LYS A 125 -14.84 7.36 24.26
CA LYS A 125 -15.63 6.19 24.66
C LYS A 125 -15.49 5.84 26.14
N ASP A 126 -15.10 6.80 26.97
CA ASP A 126 -15.15 6.68 28.42
C ASP A 126 -16.20 7.64 28.98
N SER A 127 -17.48 7.31 28.78
CA SER A 127 -18.63 7.77 29.56
C SER A 127 -19.91 7.14 28.99
N GLN A 128 -20.21 5.91 29.42
CA GLN A 128 -21.57 5.42 29.67
C GLN A 128 -21.52 4.06 30.36
#